data_AF-A0A662CYM0-F1
#
_entry.id   AF-A0A662CYM0-F1
#
_cell.length_a   1.000
_cell.length_b   1.000
_cell.length_c   1.000
_cell.angle_alpha   90.00
_cell.angle_beta   90.00
_cell.angle_gamma   90.00
#
_symmetry.space_group_name_H-M   'P 1'
#
loop_
_entity.id
_entity.type
_entity.pdbx_description
1 polymer ?
#
loop_
_entity_poly.entity_id
_entity_poly.type
_entity_poly.pdbx_seq_one_letter_code
_entity_poly.pdbx_strand_id
1 'polypeptide(L)'
;MSFYLNFSPDPTVNAIAARENATSSKNIGKMKEIILKIVQNSKIKESQELARAIQKSLVNRLKKHFSAIKDMGVKGGPFWVLIGAEMPSVLVEISHLSNPTEESRLKTARYRQEIAYGIYEGIINYVKSLGKG
;
A
#
# COMPACT_ATOMS: atom_id res chain seq x y z
N MET A 1 -10.02 -13.85 31.12
CA MET A 1 -10.59 -13.29 29.87
C MET A 1 -9.49 -12.46 29.25
N SER A 2 -9.20 -12.65 27.96
CA SER A 2 -8.12 -11.93 27.27
C SER A 2 -8.75 -10.92 26.33
N PHE A 3 -8.33 -9.66 26.40
CA PHE A 3 -8.80 -8.59 25.53
C PHE A 3 -7.66 -8.17 24.60
N TYR A 4 -7.99 -7.82 23.37
CA TYR A 4 -7.06 -7.16 22.43
C TYR A 4 -7.72 -5.88 21.92
N LEU A 5 -6.92 -4.94 21.43
CA LEU A 5 -7.40 -3.62 21.05
C LEU A 5 -8.21 -3.69 19.74
N ASN A 6 -9.53 -3.60 19.84
CA ASN A 6 -10.46 -3.53 18.70
C ASN A 6 -11.80 -2.90 19.13
N PHE A 7 -12.59 -2.41 18.17
CA PHE A 7 -14.00 -2.07 18.42
C PHE A 7 -14.86 -3.31 18.28
N SER A 8 -15.70 -3.55 19.29
CA SER A 8 -16.70 -4.61 19.24
C SER A 8 -18.06 -4.02 18.85
N PRO A 9 -18.83 -4.66 17.95
CA PRO A 9 -20.23 -4.32 17.77
C PRO A 9 -21.10 -4.73 18.99
N ASP A 10 -20.57 -5.57 19.89
CA ASP A 10 -21.26 -6.00 21.11
C ASP A 10 -21.31 -4.87 22.16
N PRO A 11 -22.50 -4.39 22.54
CA PRO A 11 -22.67 -3.37 23.57
C PRO A 11 -22.10 -3.78 24.93
N THR A 12 -22.08 -5.08 25.25
CA THR A 12 -21.59 -5.63 26.51
C THR A 12 -20.08 -5.46 26.63
N VAL A 13 -19.34 -5.76 25.56
CA VAL A 13 -17.88 -5.56 25.49
C VAL A 13 -17.56 -4.07 25.60
N ASN A 14 -18.35 -3.21 24.96
CA ASN A 14 -18.18 -1.77 25.03
C ASN A 14 -18.48 -1.22 26.44
N ALA A 15 -19.49 -1.74 27.13
CA ALA A 15 -19.83 -1.37 28.50
C ALA A 15 -18.76 -1.83 29.50
N ILE A 16 -18.22 -3.04 29.34
CA ILE A 16 -17.09 -3.54 30.13
C ILE A 16 -15.88 -2.65 29.89
N ALA A 17 -15.50 -2.40 28.63
CA ALA A 17 -14.39 -1.51 28.30
C ALA A 17 -14.58 -0.09 28.88
N ALA A 18 -15.78 0.47 28.80
CA ALA A 18 -16.08 1.77 29.39
C ALA A 18 -15.94 1.78 30.92
N ARG A 19 -16.37 0.71 31.59
CA ARG A 19 -16.24 0.54 33.04
C ARG A 19 -14.78 0.37 33.47
N GLU A 20 -14.03 -0.48 32.76
CA GLU A 20 -12.60 -0.70 33.01
C GLU A 20 -11.76 0.56 32.71
N ASN A 21 -12.17 1.39 31.75
CA ASN A 21 -11.47 2.64 31.40
C ASN A 21 -11.82 3.83 32.32
N ALA A 22 -12.78 3.67 33.23
CA ALA A 22 -13.17 4.53 34.37
C ALA A 22 -13.12 6.08 34.22
N THR A 23 -13.04 6.64 33.02
CA THR A 23 -13.02 8.09 32.78
C THR A 23 -13.73 8.43 31.47
N SER A 24 -14.75 9.30 31.59
CA SER A 24 -15.41 10.13 30.56
C SER A 24 -15.55 9.53 29.15
N SER A 25 -16.78 9.45 28.63
CA SER A 25 -17.09 9.08 27.22
C SER A 25 -16.25 9.83 26.17
N LYS A 26 -15.70 11.00 26.51
CA LYS A 26 -14.73 11.77 25.71
C LYS A 26 -13.43 11.00 25.42
N ASN A 27 -12.99 10.13 26.34
CA ASN A 27 -11.79 9.28 26.19
C ASN A 27 -12.02 8.13 25.21
N ILE A 28 -13.24 7.58 25.13
CA ILE A 28 -13.59 6.51 24.18
C ILE A 28 -13.60 7.05 22.74
N GLY A 29 -14.14 8.26 22.52
CA GLY A 29 -14.06 8.94 21.22
C GLY A 29 -12.61 9.18 20.78
N LYS A 30 -11.77 9.68 21.69
CA LYS A 30 -10.32 9.87 21.45
C LYS A 30 -9.60 8.54 21.17
N MET A 31 -9.96 7.46 21.85
CA MET A 31 -9.43 6.11 21.58
C MET A 31 -9.81 5.64 20.17
N LYS A 32 -11.04 5.91 19.71
CA LYS A 32 -11.48 5.64 18.34
C LYS A 32 -10.68 6.40 17.31
N GLU A 33 -10.44 7.68 17.52
CA GLU A 33 -9.58 8.47 16.63
C GLU A 33 -8.14 7.94 16.57
N ILE A 34 -7.56 7.54 17.71
CA ILE A 34 -6.21 6.98 17.77
C ILE A 34 -6.14 5.65 17.01
N ILE A 35 -7.09 4.74 17.25
CA ILE A 35 -7.14 3.45 16.54
C ILE A 35 -7.32 3.68 15.03
N LEU A 36 -8.22 4.57 14.61
CA LEU A 36 -8.39 4.91 13.20
C LEU A 36 -7.10 5.46 12.58
N LYS A 37 -6.39 6.35 13.30
CA LYS A 37 -5.07 6.84 12.87
C LYS A 37 -4.03 5.72 12.79
N ILE A 38 -4.03 4.77 13.73
CA ILE A 38 -3.11 3.61 13.69
C ILE A 38 -3.42 2.73 12.48
N VAL A 39 -4.69 2.39 12.24
CA VAL A 39 -5.11 1.59 11.08
C VAL A 39 -4.74 2.31 9.78
N GLN A 40 -5.03 3.61 9.67
CA GLN A 40 -4.65 4.41 8.51
C GLN A 40 -3.14 4.43 8.31
N ASN A 41 -2.35 4.66 9.36
CA ASN A 41 -0.89 4.60 9.28
C ASN A 41 -0.38 3.20 8.89
N SER A 42 -1.00 2.13 9.39
CA SER A 42 -0.68 0.76 8.99
C SER A 42 -0.93 0.55 7.49
N LYS A 43 -2.06 1.03 6.97
CA LYS A 43 -2.38 0.94 5.54
C LYS A 43 -1.43 1.75 4.67
N ILE A 44 -1.01 2.92 5.13
CA ILE A 44 0.03 3.73 4.47
C ILE A 44 1.34 2.95 4.43
N LYS A 45 1.75 2.32 5.54
CA LYS A 45 2.97 1.51 5.60
C LYS A 45 2.90 0.29 4.69
N GLU A 46 1.82 -0.48 4.73
CA GLU A 46 1.60 -1.63 3.84
C GLU A 46 1.61 -1.20 2.36
N SER A 47 0.97 -0.08 2.03
CA SER A 47 0.97 0.49 0.66
C SER A 47 2.37 0.93 0.22
N GLN A 48 3.16 1.50 1.14
CA GLN A 48 4.55 1.87 0.86
C GLN A 48 5.43 0.64 0.62
N GLU A 49 5.25 -0.43 1.39
CA GLU A 49 5.96 -1.70 1.19
C GLU A 49 5.59 -2.35 -0.14
N LEU A 50 4.31 -2.40 -0.49
CA LEU A 50 3.81 -2.85 -1.79
C LEU A 50 4.42 -2.03 -2.94
N ALA A 51 4.41 -0.70 -2.83
CA ALA A 51 5.00 0.19 -3.83
C ALA A 51 6.50 -0.06 -4.02
N ARG A 52 7.25 -0.29 -2.93
CA ARG A 52 8.69 -0.58 -2.99
C ARG A 52 8.96 -1.91 -3.69
N ALA A 53 8.16 -2.94 -3.40
CA ALA A 53 8.28 -4.24 -4.02
C ALA A 53 8.01 -4.18 -5.54
N ILE A 54 6.96 -3.47 -5.95
CA ILE A 54 6.62 -3.24 -7.35
C ILE A 54 7.71 -2.42 -8.06
N GLN A 55 8.11 -1.27 -7.50
CA GLN A 55 9.13 -0.40 -8.09
C GLN A 55 10.45 -1.15 -8.32
N LYS A 56 10.94 -1.87 -7.30
CA LYS A 56 12.18 -2.64 -7.38
C LYS A 56 12.10 -3.72 -8.46
N SER A 57 10.98 -4.46 -8.52
CA SER A 57 10.81 -5.56 -9.47
C SER A 57 10.67 -5.05 -10.90
N LEU A 58 9.87 -4.00 -11.10
CA LEU A 58 9.69 -3.33 -12.39
C LEU A 58 11.02 -2.79 -12.94
N VAL A 59 11.77 -2.04 -12.14
CA VAL A 59 13.07 -1.49 -12.56
C VAL A 59 14.05 -2.60 -12.91
N ASN A 60 14.16 -3.63 -12.07
CA ASN A 60 15.07 -4.75 -12.31
C ASN A 60 14.70 -5.52 -13.58
N ARG A 61 13.40 -5.73 -13.83
CA ARG A 61 12.91 -6.40 -15.04
C ARG A 61 13.24 -5.58 -16.29
N LEU A 62 12.91 -4.30 -16.28
CA LEU A 62 13.13 -3.43 -17.44
C LEU A 62 14.64 -3.22 -17.73
N LYS A 63 15.49 -3.11 -16.71
CA LYS A 63 16.95 -2.99 -16.88
C LYS A 63 17.59 -4.18 -17.59
N LYS A 64 16.99 -5.37 -17.53
CA LYS A 64 17.48 -6.56 -18.25
C LYS A 64 17.24 -6.52 -19.76
N HIS A 65 16.24 -5.74 -20.20
CA HIS A 65 15.76 -5.77 -21.58
C HIS A 65 15.90 -4.42 -22.30
N PHE A 66 16.04 -3.32 -21.56
CA PHE A 66 16.03 -1.97 -22.09
C PHE A 66 17.13 -1.13 -21.43
N SER A 67 17.82 -0.32 -22.25
CA SER A 67 18.82 0.63 -21.78
C SER A 67 18.18 1.88 -21.17
N ALA A 68 18.95 2.64 -20.38
CA ALA A 68 18.55 3.94 -19.82
C ALA A 68 17.29 3.90 -18.92
N ILE A 69 17.02 2.78 -18.26
CA ILE A 69 15.95 2.67 -17.25
C ILE A 69 16.43 3.31 -15.95
N LYS A 70 15.70 4.34 -15.49
CA LYS A 70 15.97 5.06 -14.24
C LYS A 70 15.04 4.58 -13.14
N ASP A 71 15.60 4.38 -11.95
CA ASP A 71 14.78 4.19 -10.75
C ASP A 71 14.40 5.56 -10.16
N MET A 72 13.11 5.87 -10.13
CA MET A 72 12.60 7.10 -9.52
C MET A 72 12.24 6.96 -8.04
N GLY A 73 12.36 5.75 -7.50
CA GLY A 73 11.93 5.42 -6.15
C GLY A 73 10.41 5.48 -5.96
N VAL A 74 10.01 5.34 -4.69
CA VAL A 74 8.61 5.43 -4.27
C VAL A 74 8.36 6.80 -3.66
N LYS A 75 7.29 7.47 -4.09
CA LYS A 75 6.87 8.77 -3.57
C LYS A 75 5.41 8.70 -3.12
N GLY A 76 5.13 9.37 -2.00
CA GLY A 76 3.75 9.58 -1.53
C GLY A 76 3.18 10.88 -2.09
N GLY A 77 1.86 10.96 -2.18
CA GLY A 77 1.14 12.16 -2.60
C GLY A 77 -0.37 12.01 -2.44
N PRO A 78 -1.14 13.11 -2.46
CA PRO A 78 -2.59 13.09 -2.27
C PRO A 78 -3.32 12.65 -3.54
N PHE A 79 -3.23 11.37 -3.90
CA PHE A 79 -3.90 10.80 -5.07
C PHE A 79 -5.34 10.38 -4.73
N TRP A 80 -6.32 11.01 -5.37
CA TRP A 80 -7.74 10.75 -5.11
C TRP A 80 -8.13 9.27 -5.29
N VAL A 81 -7.57 8.60 -6.30
CA VAL A 81 -7.84 7.19 -6.59
C VAL A 81 -7.37 6.22 -5.50
N LEU A 82 -6.48 6.66 -4.60
CA LEU A 82 -5.99 5.86 -3.47
C LEU A 82 -6.78 6.17 -2.18
N ILE A 83 -7.69 7.14 -2.19
CA ILE A 83 -8.52 7.48 -1.03
C ILE A 83 -9.63 6.42 -0.87
N GLY A 84 -9.83 5.96 0.36
CA GLY A 84 -10.90 5.01 0.69
C GLY A 84 -10.55 3.53 0.44
N ALA A 85 -9.32 3.23 0.03
CA ALA A 85 -8.87 1.84 -0.09
C ALA A 85 -8.78 1.18 1.30
N GLU A 86 -9.55 0.12 1.51
CA GLU A 86 -9.54 -0.69 2.74
C GLU A 86 -8.36 -1.67 2.80
N MET A 87 -7.63 -1.79 1.69
CA MET A 87 -6.45 -2.63 1.49
C MET A 87 -5.24 -1.79 1.04
N PRO A 88 -4.02 -2.34 1.09
CA PRO A 88 -2.86 -1.69 0.50
C PRO A 88 -3.10 -1.35 -0.97
N SER A 89 -2.85 -0.11 -1.37
CA SER A 89 -3.13 0.36 -2.73
C SER A 89 -2.02 1.28 -3.24
N VAL A 90 -1.73 1.20 -4.54
CA VAL A 90 -0.64 1.95 -5.17
C VAL A 90 -1.04 2.43 -6.56
N LEU A 91 -0.51 3.59 -6.96
CA LEU A 91 -0.55 4.09 -8.33
C LEU A 91 0.85 3.93 -8.93
N VAL A 92 0.94 3.24 -10.08
CA VAL A 92 2.22 2.92 -10.72
C VAL A 92 2.35 3.73 -12.01
N GLU A 93 3.35 4.59 -12.06
CA GLU A 93 3.77 5.26 -13.30
C GLU A 93 4.73 4.34 -14.05
N ILE A 94 4.34 3.89 -15.24
CA ILE A 94 5.05 2.83 -15.98
C ILE A 94 6.02 3.35 -17.05
N SER A 95 5.87 4.61 -17.48
CA SER A 95 6.62 5.20 -18.59
C SER A 95 6.34 6.71 -18.70
N HIS A 96 7.34 7.52 -19.05
CA HIS A 96 7.16 8.95 -19.31
C HIS A 96 6.97 9.22 -20.80
N LEU A 97 5.77 9.67 -21.18
CA LEU A 97 5.47 10.04 -22.57
C LEU A 97 6.27 11.24 -23.08
N SER A 98 6.77 12.09 -22.17
CA SER A 98 7.65 13.21 -22.51
C SER A 98 9.07 12.78 -22.89
N ASN A 99 9.45 11.53 -22.63
CA ASN A 99 10.71 10.95 -23.07
C ASN A 99 10.47 10.16 -24.37
N PRO A 100 10.99 10.61 -25.54
CA PRO A 100 10.74 9.95 -26.83
C PRO A 100 11.14 8.48 -26.87
N THR A 101 12.16 8.09 -26.10
CA THR A 101 12.61 6.68 -26.03
C THR A 101 11.59 5.83 -25.29
N GLU A 102 11.06 6.31 -24.17
CA GLU A 102 10.06 5.61 -23.38
C GLU A 102 8.70 5.57 -24.10
N GLU A 103 8.30 6.68 -24.74
CA GLU A 103 7.10 6.77 -25.57
C GLU A 103 7.11 5.75 -26.72
N SER A 104 8.23 5.67 -27.46
CA SER A 104 8.40 4.70 -28.55
C SER A 104 8.34 3.25 -28.04
N ARG A 105 9.00 2.97 -26.91
CA ARG A 105 8.95 1.64 -26.27
C ARG A 105 7.53 1.27 -25.86
N LEU A 106 6.76 2.19 -25.28
CA LEU A 106 5.39 1.96 -24.82
C LEU A 106 4.44 1.51 -25.93
N LYS A 107 4.70 1.93 -27.18
CA LYS A 107 3.95 1.48 -28.37
C LYS A 107 4.19 0.00 -28.68
N THR A 108 5.29 -0.59 -28.23
CA THR A 108 5.63 -2.01 -28.48
C THR A 108 4.96 -2.97 -27.50
N ALA A 109 4.45 -4.10 -28.01
CA ALA A 109 3.86 -5.14 -27.18
C ALA A 109 4.88 -5.74 -26.19
N ARG A 110 6.13 -5.93 -26.63
CA ARG A 110 7.22 -6.46 -25.79
C ARG A 110 7.45 -5.61 -24.55
N TYR A 111 7.56 -4.29 -24.68
CA TYR A 111 7.79 -3.42 -23.53
C TYR A 111 6.63 -3.44 -22.53
N ARG A 112 5.38 -3.39 -23.03
CA ARG A 112 4.19 -3.51 -22.17
C ARG A 112 4.14 -4.86 -21.43
N GLN A 113 4.56 -5.93 -22.10
CA GLN A 113 4.63 -7.26 -21.49
C GLN A 113 5.69 -7.33 -20.38
N GLU A 114 6.88 -6.74 -20.59
CA GLU A 114 7.92 -6.67 -19.56
C GLU A 114 7.51 -5.81 -18.36
N ILE A 115 6.75 -4.72 -18.59
CA ILE A 115 6.12 -3.93 -17.52
C ILE A 115 5.16 -4.81 -16.71
N ALA A 116 4.25 -5.50 -17.38
CA ALA A 116 3.26 -6.36 -16.73
C ALA A 116 3.94 -7.46 -15.88
N TYR A 117 5.00 -8.09 -16.42
CA TYR A 117 5.78 -9.06 -15.65
C TYR A 117 6.49 -8.43 -14.45
N GLY A 118 7.07 -7.25 -14.59
CA GLY A 118 7.72 -6.55 -13.47
C GLY A 118 6.74 -6.21 -12.34
N ILE A 119 5.52 -5.78 -12.69
CA ILE A 119 4.45 -5.52 -11.71
C ILE A 119 4.00 -6.82 -11.04
N TYR A 120 3.76 -7.87 -11.82
CA TYR A 120 3.39 -9.19 -11.32
C TYR A 120 4.44 -9.73 -10.33
N GLU A 121 5.73 -9.72 -10.70
CA GLU A 121 6.82 -10.14 -9.83
C GLU A 121 6.84 -9.33 -8.53
N GLY A 122 6.60 -8.01 -8.62
CA GLY A 122 6.50 -7.13 -7.46
C GLY A 122 5.39 -7.49 -6.49
N ILE A 123 4.19 -7.77 -7.02
CA ILE A 123 3.04 -8.21 -6.22
C ILE A 123 3.34 -9.54 -5.53
N ILE A 124 3.88 -10.52 -6.27
CA ILE A 124 4.24 -11.83 -5.70
C ILE A 124 5.31 -11.68 -4.61
N ASN A 125 6.32 -10.84 -4.83
CA ASN A 125 7.37 -10.59 -3.85
C ASN A 125 6.81 -9.94 -2.57
N TYR A 126 5.88 -9.00 -2.71
CA TYR A 126 5.17 -8.42 -1.57
C TYR A 126 4.37 -9.47 -0.81
N VAL A 127 3.55 -10.28 -1.49
CA VAL A 127 2.74 -11.33 -0.87
C VAL A 127 3.61 -12.34 -0.10
N LYS A 128 4.74 -12.77 -0.68
CA LYS A 128 5.71 -13.64 -0.01
C LYS A 128 6.31 -13.00 1.25
N SER A 129 6.59 -11.70 1.22
CA SER A 129 7.14 -10.99 2.38
C SER A 129 6.17 -10.94 3.57
N LEU A 130 4.87 -11.11 3.33
CA LEU A 130 3.85 -11.21 4.37
C LEU A 130 3.77 -12.60 5.04
N GLY A 131 4.63 -13.56 4.67
CA GLY A 131 4.57 -14.94 5.17
C GLY A 131 3.36 -15.73 4.67
N LYS A 132 2.68 -15.24 3.63
CA LYS A 132 1.56 -15.91 2.95
C LYS A 132 2.07 -16.45 1.62
N GLY A 133 2.72 -17.60 1.64
CA GLY A 133 3.28 -18.24 0.44
C GLY A 133 3.56 -19.71 0.67
#